data_AF-A0A3N5FE38-F1
#
_entry.id   AF-A0A3N5FE38-F1
#
_cell.length_a   1.000
_cell.length_b   1.000
_cell.length_c   1.000
_cell.angle_alpha   90.00
_cell.angle_beta   90.00
_cell.angle_gamma   90.00
#
_symmetry.space_group_name_H-M   'P 1'
#
loop_
_entity.id
_entity.type
_entity.pdbx_description
1 polymer ?
#
loop_
_entity_poly.entity_id
_entity_poly.type
_entity_poly.pdbx_seq_one_letter_code
_entity_poly.pdbx_strand_id
1 'polypeptide(L)'
;EGLKALEAKLVRFDPNRLMHTAAFEGVMDQLAVQVENFHIKNPLRAAIDHLVLKNESKLEVPVFDRALKTLVERGTLVHEGDKVRRATFKVKLSTEDAACAAEIEKAVRETRFNTPRIDELYAKMPKYTKDRVNRCLGMLVDGGTIARLKDDVLLHRDSVKEAAEIITKAIQEKGPIEAAGFRDLVGTSRKYVIPLLEHLDDLGVTQRVENKRILRKK
;
A
#
# COMPACT_ATOMS: atom_id res chain seq x y z
N GLU A 1 -29.49 22.93 -41.29
CA GLU A 1 -28.17 23.33 -40.73
C GLU A 1 -28.03 23.15 -39.20
N GLY A 2 -29.11 23.09 -38.41
CA GLY A 2 -29.02 22.92 -36.94
C GLY A 2 -28.52 21.57 -36.41
N LEU A 3 -28.72 20.46 -37.14
CA LEU A 3 -28.27 19.12 -36.71
C LEU A 3 -26.74 18.96 -36.74
N LYS A 4 -26.05 19.59 -37.71
CA LYS A 4 -24.57 19.59 -37.79
C LYS A 4 -23.91 20.38 -36.65
N ALA A 5 -24.59 21.39 -36.11
CA ALA A 5 -24.09 22.20 -34.99
C ALA A 5 -24.24 21.50 -33.63
N LEU A 6 -25.24 20.60 -33.50
CA LEU A 6 -25.41 19.73 -32.34
C LEU A 6 -24.49 18.51 -32.37
N GLU A 7 -24.21 17.95 -33.55
CA GLU A 7 -23.20 16.88 -33.73
C GLU A 7 -21.79 17.31 -33.31
N ALA A 8 -21.44 18.58 -33.48
CA ALA A 8 -20.17 19.15 -33.01
C ALA A 8 -20.03 19.20 -31.48
N LYS A 9 -21.11 18.94 -30.73
CA LYS A 9 -21.14 18.94 -29.26
C LYS A 9 -21.53 17.58 -28.68
N LEU A 10 -21.48 16.50 -29.44
CA LEU A 10 -21.80 15.16 -28.96
C LEU A 10 -20.60 14.22 -29.05
N VAL A 11 -20.25 13.60 -27.93
CA VAL A 11 -19.27 12.53 -27.83
C VAL A 11 -20.01 11.21 -27.88
N ARG A 12 -19.78 10.42 -28.93
CA ARG A 12 -20.36 9.09 -29.09
C ARG A 12 -19.50 8.03 -28.41
N PHE A 13 -20.04 7.30 -27.44
CA PHE A 13 -19.34 6.23 -26.72
C PHE A 13 -19.62 4.87 -27.37
N ASP A 14 -20.87 4.63 -27.77
CA ASP A 14 -21.36 3.38 -28.38
C ASP A 14 -22.46 3.70 -29.41
N PRO A 15 -22.92 2.73 -30.23
CA PRO A 15 -23.97 2.96 -31.22
C PRO A 15 -25.22 3.64 -30.66
N ASN A 16 -25.57 3.32 -29.41
CA ASN A 16 -26.76 3.81 -28.70
C ASN A 16 -26.47 4.86 -27.61
N ARG A 17 -25.23 5.35 -27.50
CA ARG A 17 -24.86 6.29 -26.43
C ARG A 17 -24.10 7.50 -26.94
N LEU A 18 -24.75 8.65 -26.77
CA LEU A 18 -24.23 9.98 -27.06
C LEU A 18 -24.26 10.78 -25.77
N MET A 19 -23.21 11.54 -25.50
CA MET A 19 -23.16 12.47 -24.39
C MET A 19 -22.75 13.85 -24.89
N HIS A 20 -23.30 14.91 -24.31
CA HIS A 20 -22.89 16.26 -24.66
C HIS A 20 -21.43 16.51 -24.25
N THR A 21 -20.66 17.23 -25.06
CA THR A 21 -19.23 17.53 -24.83
C THR A 21 -19.03 18.21 -23.48
N ALA A 22 -19.87 19.16 -23.10
CA ALA A 22 -19.82 19.81 -21.79
C ALA A 22 -20.07 18.84 -20.61
N ALA A 23 -20.96 17.86 -20.79
CA ALA A 23 -21.17 16.82 -19.77
C ALA A 23 -19.97 15.88 -19.69
N PHE A 24 -19.30 15.61 -20.81
CA PHE A 24 -18.07 14.82 -20.84
C PHE A 24 -16.89 15.55 -20.19
N GLU A 25 -16.78 16.85 -20.40
CA GLU A 25 -15.82 17.69 -19.69
C GLU A 25 -16.06 17.66 -18.18
N GLY A 26 -17.32 17.78 -17.73
CA GLY A 26 -17.65 17.62 -16.31
C GLY A 26 -17.25 16.26 -15.72
N VAL A 27 -17.42 15.17 -16.47
CA VAL A 27 -16.97 13.83 -16.04
C VAL A 27 -15.44 13.74 -15.98
N MET A 28 -14.74 14.31 -16.97
CA MET A 28 -13.28 14.36 -16.98
C MET A 28 -12.74 15.18 -15.80
N ASP A 29 -13.36 16.33 -15.49
CA ASP A 29 -12.99 17.16 -14.35
C ASP A 29 -13.22 16.44 -13.02
N GLN A 30 -14.36 15.76 -12.87
CA GLN A 30 -14.65 14.95 -11.69
C GLN A 30 -13.61 13.83 -11.49
N LEU A 31 -13.28 13.11 -12.56
CA LEU A 31 -12.27 12.04 -12.49
C LEU A 31 -10.89 12.61 -12.13
N ALA A 32 -10.53 13.75 -12.71
CA ALA A 32 -9.27 14.42 -12.43
C ALA A 32 -9.19 14.91 -10.97
N VAL A 33 -10.26 15.52 -10.46
CA VAL A 33 -10.41 15.94 -9.04
C VAL A 33 -10.37 14.75 -8.11
N GLN A 34 -10.95 13.61 -8.50
CA GLN A 34 -10.89 12.38 -7.70
C GLN A 34 -9.45 11.86 -7.58
N VAL A 35 -8.70 11.83 -8.69
CA VAL A 35 -7.28 11.44 -8.66
C VAL A 35 -6.47 12.42 -7.80
N GLU A 36 -6.77 13.71 -7.87
CA GLU A 36 -6.12 14.74 -7.06
C GLU A 36 -6.44 14.62 -5.57
N ASN A 37 -7.71 14.41 -5.22
CA ASN A 37 -8.15 14.14 -3.85
C ASN A 37 -7.51 12.86 -3.30
N PHE A 38 -7.32 11.84 -4.14
CA PHE A 38 -6.58 10.66 -3.74
C PHE A 38 -5.11 11.00 -3.43
N HIS A 39 -4.45 11.80 -4.26
CA HIS A 39 -3.06 12.23 -4.01
C HIS A 39 -2.95 13.11 -2.76
N ILE A 40 -3.94 13.96 -2.48
CA ILE A 40 -4.02 14.76 -1.25
C ILE A 40 -4.19 13.83 -0.03
N LYS A 41 -5.08 12.83 -0.13
CA LYS A 41 -5.33 11.85 0.93
C LYS A 41 -4.19 10.84 1.09
N ASN A 42 -3.46 10.54 0.01
CA ASN A 42 -2.38 9.57 -0.06
C ASN A 42 -1.13 10.15 -0.74
N PRO A 43 -0.44 11.15 -0.15
CA PRO A 43 0.71 11.85 -0.76
C PRO A 43 1.91 10.97 -1.14
N LEU A 44 1.89 9.70 -0.75
CA LEU A 44 3.00 8.76 -0.90
C LEU A 44 2.67 7.57 -1.79
N ARG A 45 1.41 7.44 -2.21
CA ARG A 45 1.05 6.56 -3.32
C ARG A 45 1.32 7.32 -4.61
N ALA A 46 2.40 6.97 -5.28
CA ALA A 46 2.81 7.61 -6.54
C ALA A 46 1.71 7.57 -7.61
N ALA A 47 0.81 6.58 -7.54
CA ALA A 47 -0.32 6.40 -8.45
C ALA A 47 -1.42 5.55 -7.80
N ILE A 48 -2.64 5.70 -8.29
CA ILE A 48 -3.84 4.93 -7.95
C ILE A 48 -3.86 3.68 -8.83
N ASP A 49 -4.26 2.55 -8.28
CA ASP A 49 -4.56 1.38 -9.11
C ASP A 49 -5.76 1.65 -10.04
N HIS A 50 -5.65 1.30 -11.32
CA HIS A 50 -6.68 1.51 -12.33
C HIS A 50 -8.04 0.93 -11.91
N LEU A 51 -8.04 -0.29 -11.35
CA LEU A 51 -9.25 -1.00 -10.95
C LEU A 51 -9.89 -0.36 -9.71
N VAL A 52 -9.07 0.13 -8.79
CA VAL A 52 -9.52 0.93 -7.64
C VAL A 52 -10.15 2.24 -8.11
N LEU A 53 -9.46 2.99 -8.98
CA LEU A 53 -9.97 4.26 -9.52
C LEU A 53 -11.30 4.07 -10.26
N LYS A 54 -11.38 3.04 -11.10
CA LYS A 54 -12.61 2.67 -11.81
C LYS A 54 -13.75 2.40 -10.82
N ASN A 55 -13.52 1.56 -9.81
CA ASN A 55 -14.55 1.18 -8.85
C ASN A 55 -15.02 2.36 -8.00
N GLU A 56 -14.11 3.24 -7.58
CA GLU A 56 -14.46 4.43 -6.79
C GLU A 56 -15.17 5.49 -7.63
N SER A 57 -14.85 5.62 -8.93
CA SER A 57 -15.47 6.62 -9.82
C SER A 57 -16.96 6.39 -10.05
N LYS A 58 -17.46 5.16 -9.86
CA LYS A 58 -18.84 4.72 -10.16
C LYS A 58 -19.28 5.02 -11.61
N LEU A 59 -18.33 5.28 -12.51
CA LEU A 59 -18.59 5.50 -13.92
C LEU A 59 -18.77 4.15 -14.63
N GLU A 60 -19.59 4.16 -15.68
CA GLU A 60 -19.67 3.01 -16.58
C GLU A 60 -18.38 2.85 -17.37
N VAL A 61 -17.99 1.60 -17.65
CA VAL A 61 -16.71 1.22 -18.28
C VAL A 61 -16.42 2.02 -19.56
N PRO A 62 -17.35 2.15 -20.54
CA PRO A 62 -17.05 2.85 -21.79
C PRO A 62 -16.77 4.35 -21.59
N VAL A 63 -17.41 4.95 -20.57
CA VAL A 63 -17.27 6.36 -20.25
C VAL A 63 -15.96 6.59 -19.49
N PHE A 64 -15.65 5.72 -18.54
CA PHE A 64 -14.40 5.74 -17.78
C PHE A 64 -13.17 5.60 -18.69
N ASP A 65 -13.15 4.56 -19.53
CA ASP A 65 -12.00 4.26 -20.38
C ASP A 65 -11.72 5.42 -21.34
N ARG A 66 -12.77 5.99 -21.93
CA ARG A 66 -12.65 7.13 -22.83
C ARG A 66 -12.23 8.41 -22.08
N ALA A 67 -12.76 8.67 -20.89
CA ALA A 67 -12.36 9.81 -20.07
C ALA A 67 -10.89 9.71 -19.66
N LEU A 68 -10.46 8.53 -19.19
CA LEU A 68 -9.07 8.27 -18.80
C LEU A 68 -8.14 8.42 -20.00
N LYS A 69 -8.45 7.79 -21.14
CA LYS A 69 -7.67 7.92 -22.37
C LYS A 69 -7.54 9.38 -22.81
N THR A 70 -8.64 10.12 -22.82
CA THR A 70 -8.65 11.54 -23.22
C THR A 70 -7.81 12.39 -22.25
N LEU A 71 -7.89 12.13 -20.94
CA LEU A 71 -7.07 12.84 -19.93
C LEU A 71 -5.59 12.50 -20.02
N VAL A 72 -5.24 11.29 -20.44
CA VAL A 72 -3.84 10.87 -20.71
C VAL A 72 -3.32 11.52 -21.98
N GLU A 73 -4.10 11.53 -23.07
CA GLU A 73 -3.76 12.24 -24.32
C GLU A 73 -3.58 13.74 -24.10
N ARG A 74 -4.39 14.34 -23.22
CA ARG A 74 -4.26 15.75 -22.79
C ARG A 74 -3.10 16.01 -21.82
N GLY A 75 -2.35 14.98 -21.41
CA GLY A 75 -1.25 15.11 -20.44
C GLY A 75 -1.71 15.55 -19.05
N THR A 76 -2.99 15.40 -18.71
CA THR A 76 -3.54 15.75 -17.39
C THR A 76 -3.32 14.62 -16.38
N LEU A 77 -3.48 13.38 -16.86
CA LEU A 77 -3.19 12.14 -16.14
C LEU A 77 -2.07 11.38 -16.84
N VAL A 78 -1.40 10.50 -16.10
CA VAL A 78 -0.42 9.55 -16.62
C VAL A 78 -0.90 8.15 -16.23
N HIS A 79 -0.97 7.27 -17.22
CA HIS A 79 -1.31 5.87 -17.05
C HIS A 79 -0.08 5.01 -17.38
N GLU A 80 0.49 4.37 -16.36
CA GLU A 80 1.69 3.52 -16.45
C GLU A 80 1.32 2.11 -15.96
N GLY A 81 1.12 1.16 -16.88
CA GLY A 81 0.64 -0.19 -16.55
C GLY A 81 -0.77 -0.15 -15.95
N ASP A 82 -0.94 -0.70 -14.75
CA ASP A 82 -2.22 -0.68 -13.99
C ASP A 82 -2.31 0.53 -13.04
N LYS A 83 -1.50 1.58 -13.25
CA LYS A 83 -1.39 2.71 -12.32
C LYS A 83 -1.72 4.05 -12.99
N VAL A 84 -2.56 4.85 -12.35
CA VAL A 84 -3.01 6.18 -12.79
C VAL A 84 -2.54 7.25 -11.81
N ARG A 85 -1.89 8.31 -12.29
CA ARG A 85 -1.53 9.49 -11.47
C ARG A 85 -1.79 10.80 -12.20
N ARG A 86 -1.80 11.91 -11.46
CA ARG A 86 -1.75 13.25 -12.06
C ARG A 86 -0.39 13.46 -12.72
N ALA A 87 -0.35 14.02 -13.92
CA ALA A 87 0.91 14.26 -14.63
C ALA A 87 1.83 15.22 -13.86
N THR A 88 1.24 16.19 -13.17
CA THR A 88 1.92 17.17 -12.30
C THR A 88 2.29 16.61 -10.92
N PHE A 89 1.73 15.47 -10.52
CA PHE A 89 2.05 14.86 -9.24
C PHE A 89 3.35 14.07 -9.33
N LYS A 90 4.38 14.63 -8.71
CA LYS A 90 5.61 13.93 -8.34
C LYS A 90 5.60 13.82 -6.82
N VAL A 91 5.81 12.62 -6.29
CA VAL A 91 6.03 12.41 -4.85
C VAL A 91 7.31 13.17 -4.48
N LYS A 92 7.16 14.39 -3.98
CA LYS A 92 8.25 15.10 -3.32
C LYS A 92 8.26 14.60 -1.88
N LEU A 93 9.17 13.68 -1.56
CA LEU A 93 9.61 13.53 -0.17
C LEU A 93 10.08 14.91 0.29
N SER A 94 9.33 15.55 1.19
CA SER A 94 9.86 16.70 1.89
C SER A 94 11.02 16.24 2.77
N THR A 95 11.97 17.13 3.07
CA THR A 95 13.06 16.83 4.02
C THR A 95 12.52 16.36 5.38
N GLU A 96 11.35 16.86 5.78
CA GLU A 96 10.64 16.41 6.97
C GLU A 96 10.06 14.99 6.85
N ASP A 97 9.51 14.60 5.70
CA ASP A 97 9.01 13.24 5.50
C ASP A 97 10.17 12.23 5.45
N ALA A 98 11.31 12.61 4.86
CA ALA A 98 12.52 11.79 4.88
C ALA A 98 13.06 11.61 6.32
N ALA A 99 13.06 12.69 7.11
CA ALA A 99 13.44 12.62 8.53
C ALA A 99 12.46 11.74 9.33
N CYS A 100 11.15 11.90 9.11
CA CYS A 100 10.13 11.09 9.75
C CYS A 100 10.27 9.60 9.40
N ALA A 101 10.49 9.26 8.12
CA ALA A 101 10.73 7.90 7.69
C ALA A 101 11.99 7.30 8.34
N ALA A 102 13.09 8.06 8.39
CA ALA A 102 14.32 7.61 9.04
C ALA A 102 14.14 7.38 10.55
N GLU A 103 13.38 8.23 11.24
CA GLU A 103 13.05 8.06 12.66
C GLU A 103 12.18 6.82 12.91
N ILE A 104 11.18 6.57 12.04
CA ILE A 104 10.34 5.36 12.12
C ILE A 104 11.18 4.11 11.88
N GLU A 105 11.99 4.09 10.83
CA GLU A 105 12.88 2.96 10.52
C GLU A 105 13.80 2.67 11.71
N LYS A 106 14.44 3.70 12.27
CA LYS A 106 15.32 3.56 13.43
C LYS A 106 14.57 2.98 14.64
N ALA A 107 13.40 3.51 14.97
CA ALA A 107 12.61 3.05 16.11
C ALA A 107 12.17 1.57 15.98
N VAL A 108 11.79 1.16 14.76
CA VAL A 108 11.39 -0.23 14.46
C VAL A 108 12.61 -1.16 14.42
N ARG A 109 13.75 -0.69 13.94
CA ARG A 109 15.00 -1.46 13.89
C ARG A 109 15.58 -1.71 15.29
N GLU A 110 15.65 -0.67 16.13
CA GLU A 110 16.22 -0.77 17.49
C GLU A 110 15.43 -1.71 18.40
N THR A 111 14.13 -1.84 18.16
CA THR A 111 13.25 -2.68 18.97
C THR A 111 13.24 -4.15 18.56
N ARG A 112 13.87 -4.50 17.41
CA ARG A 112 14.08 -5.86 16.90
C ARG A 112 12.80 -6.69 16.81
N PHE A 113 12.47 -7.48 17.84
CA PHE A 113 11.25 -8.31 17.95
C PHE A 113 10.18 -7.73 18.90
N ASN A 114 10.52 -6.71 19.68
CA ASN A 114 9.64 -6.04 20.64
C ASN A 114 9.19 -4.67 20.11
N THR A 115 8.77 -4.68 18.85
CA THR A 115 8.45 -3.47 18.10
C THR A 115 7.15 -2.79 18.56
N PRO A 116 7.07 -1.45 18.49
CA PRO A 116 5.81 -0.74 18.74
C PRO A 116 4.74 -1.15 17.72
N ARG A 117 3.49 -1.17 18.19
CA ARG A 117 2.33 -1.12 17.28
C ARG A 117 2.20 0.26 16.65
N ILE A 118 1.38 0.36 15.60
CA ILE A 118 1.10 1.65 14.95
C ILE A 118 0.60 2.72 15.95
N ASP A 119 -0.22 2.34 16.93
CA ASP A 119 -0.72 3.26 17.95
C ASP A 119 0.38 3.74 18.90
N GLU A 120 1.27 2.83 19.30
CA GLU A 120 2.43 3.13 20.13
C GLU A 120 3.47 3.96 19.36
N LEU A 121 3.55 3.78 18.04
CA LEU A 121 4.39 4.57 17.15
C LEU A 121 3.92 6.03 17.09
N TYR A 122 2.61 6.30 17.05
CA TYR A 122 2.11 7.67 17.15
C TYR A 122 2.50 8.34 18.47
N ALA A 123 2.44 7.60 19.59
CA ALA A 123 2.81 8.12 20.90
C ALA A 123 4.32 8.40 21.01
N LYS A 124 5.16 7.59 20.35
CA LYS A 124 6.62 7.79 20.29
C LYS A 124 7.04 8.93 19.35
N MET A 125 6.16 9.37 18.46
CA MET A 125 6.44 10.37 17.43
C MET A 125 5.56 11.62 17.58
N PRO A 126 5.51 12.29 18.75
CA PRO A 126 4.60 13.41 19.00
C PRO A 126 4.90 14.66 18.14
N LYS A 127 6.11 14.73 17.58
CA LYS A 127 6.55 15.80 16.67
C LYS A 127 5.81 15.78 15.33
N TYR A 128 5.26 14.62 14.94
CA TYR A 128 4.62 14.42 13.64
C TYR A 128 3.12 14.19 13.81
N THR A 129 2.32 14.68 12.86
CA THR A 129 0.88 14.38 12.84
C THR A 129 0.66 12.89 12.54
N LYS A 130 -0.45 12.31 13.02
CA LYS A 130 -0.81 10.91 12.75
C LYS A 130 -0.83 10.60 11.26
N ASP A 131 -1.39 11.51 10.45
CA ASP A 131 -1.37 11.40 9.00
C ASP A 131 0.05 11.30 8.46
N ARG A 132 0.99 12.14 8.94
CA ARG A 132 2.38 12.10 8.49
C ARG A 132 3.09 10.81 8.89
N VAL A 133 2.85 10.29 10.09
CA VAL A 133 3.43 9.01 10.54
C VAL A 133 2.91 7.86 9.69
N ASN A 134 1.59 7.78 9.47
CA ASN A 134 0.98 6.78 8.59
C ASN A 134 1.53 6.82 7.18
N ARG A 135 1.68 8.04 6.68
CA ARG A 135 2.30 8.34 5.41
C ARG A 135 3.71 7.74 5.33
N CYS A 136 4.63 8.16 6.20
CA CYS A 136 6.02 7.72 6.15
C CYS A 136 6.15 6.21 6.39
N LEU A 137 5.33 5.64 7.28
CA LEU A 137 5.26 4.20 7.49
C LEU A 137 4.83 3.45 6.22
N GLY A 138 3.81 3.95 5.52
CA GLY A 138 3.35 3.38 4.25
C GLY A 138 4.47 3.27 3.23
N MET A 139 5.34 4.28 3.12
CA MET A 139 6.51 4.21 2.23
C MET A 139 7.50 3.13 2.61
N LEU A 140 7.78 2.99 3.91
CA LEU A 140 8.72 1.99 4.40
C LEU A 140 8.18 0.58 4.20
N VAL A 141 6.84 0.42 4.26
CA VAL A 141 6.15 -0.84 3.97
C VAL A 141 6.16 -1.14 2.48
N ASP A 142 5.76 -0.18 1.64
CA ASP A 142 5.75 -0.33 0.18
C ASP A 142 7.17 -0.56 -0.39
N GLY A 143 8.18 0.05 0.22
CA GLY A 143 9.60 -0.16 -0.10
C GLY A 143 10.20 -1.46 0.46
N GLY A 144 9.45 -2.21 1.28
CA GLY A 144 9.90 -3.46 1.89
C GLY A 144 10.96 -3.31 2.98
N THR A 145 11.18 -2.10 3.50
CA THR A 145 12.06 -1.85 4.66
C THR A 145 11.40 -2.32 5.96
N ILE A 146 10.08 -2.13 6.08
CA ILE A 146 9.27 -2.57 7.21
C ILE A 146 8.20 -3.55 6.72
N ALA A 147 8.07 -4.68 7.38
CA ALA A 147 6.93 -5.59 7.22
C ALA A 147 5.83 -5.19 8.21
N ARG A 148 4.62 -4.96 7.71
CA ARG A 148 3.41 -4.83 8.54
C ARG A 148 2.76 -6.20 8.66
N LEU A 149 2.84 -6.75 9.86
CA LEU A 149 2.25 -8.04 10.24
C LEU A 149 0.83 -7.82 10.76
N LYS A 150 0.13 -8.91 11.10
CA LYS A 150 -1.18 -8.84 11.76
C LYS A 150 -1.10 -8.10 13.11
N ASP A 151 -2.25 -7.63 13.57
CA ASP A 151 -2.41 -6.81 14.79
C ASP A 151 -1.53 -5.55 14.81
N ASP A 152 -1.25 -5.01 13.62
CA ASP A 152 -0.44 -3.81 13.40
C ASP A 152 0.97 -3.87 14.02
N VAL A 153 1.54 -5.07 14.06
CA VAL A 153 2.93 -5.29 14.46
C VAL A 153 3.85 -4.92 13.29
N LEU A 154 4.86 -4.09 13.54
CA LEU A 154 5.76 -3.56 12.50
C LEU A 154 7.16 -4.11 12.68
N LEU A 155 7.67 -4.96 11.79
CA LEU A 155 9.04 -5.48 11.92
C LEU A 155 9.95 -4.93 10.85
N HIS A 156 11.19 -4.61 11.22
CA HIS A 156 12.21 -4.29 10.23
C HIS A 156 12.51 -5.54 9.39
N ARG A 157 12.79 -5.36 8.09
CA ARG A 157 13.13 -6.44 7.17
C ARG A 157 14.27 -7.32 7.71
N ASP A 158 15.27 -6.70 8.33
CA ASP A 158 16.40 -7.44 8.90
C ASP A 158 15.98 -8.30 10.10
N SER A 159 15.05 -7.81 10.95
CA SER A 159 14.46 -8.61 12.02
C SER A 159 13.67 -9.79 11.46
N VAL A 160 12.93 -9.61 10.36
CA VAL A 160 12.19 -10.72 9.73
C VAL A 160 13.14 -11.79 9.20
N LYS A 161 14.24 -11.38 8.54
CA LYS A 161 15.28 -12.32 8.08
C LYS A 161 15.90 -13.08 9.24
N GLU A 162 16.26 -12.37 10.31
CA GLU A 162 16.83 -12.96 11.50
C GLU A 162 15.87 -13.96 12.18
N ALA A 163 14.57 -13.63 12.26
CA ALA A 163 13.55 -14.54 12.76
C ALA A 163 13.47 -15.83 11.93
N ALA A 164 13.54 -15.70 10.59
CA ALA A 164 13.54 -16.83 9.68
C ALA A 164 14.78 -17.73 9.88
N GLU A 165 15.95 -17.14 10.10
CA GLU A 165 17.19 -17.87 10.38
C GLU A 165 17.11 -18.61 11.73
N ILE A 166 16.66 -17.93 12.79
CA ILE A 166 16.50 -18.51 14.13
C ILE A 166 15.56 -19.71 14.11
N ILE A 167 14.36 -19.56 13.52
CA ILE A 167 13.39 -20.67 13.48
C ILE A 167 13.89 -21.83 12.63
N THR A 168 14.57 -21.53 11.51
CA THR A 168 15.08 -22.57 10.61
C THR A 168 16.14 -23.41 11.30
N LYS A 169 17.11 -22.75 11.93
CA LYS A 169 18.16 -23.43 12.71
C LYS A 169 17.56 -24.24 13.84
N ALA A 170 16.62 -23.66 14.58
CA ALA A 170 16.03 -24.33 15.72
C ALA A 170 15.19 -25.55 15.31
N ILE A 171 14.46 -25.49 14.19
CA ILE A 171 13.73 -26.67 13.66
C ILE A 171 14.70 -27.75 13.15
N GLN A 172 15.81 -27.37 12.53
CA GLN A 172 16.83 -28.32 12.08
C GLN A 172 17.51 -29.05 13.24
N GLU A 173 17.78 -28.34 14.34
CA GLU A 173 18.47 -28.91 15.51
C GLU A 173 17.54 -29.70 16.44
N LYS A 174 16.31 -29.20 16.66
CA LYS A 174 15.40 -29.71 17.71
C LYS A 174 14.10 -30.32 17.18
N GLY A 175 13.86 -30.25 15.87
CA GLY A 175 12.61 -30.67 15.25
C GLY A 175 11.48 -29.62 15.37
N PRO A 176 10.21 -30.00 15.15
CA PRO A 176 9.08 -29.08 15.09
C PRO A 176 8.94 -28.19 16.35
N ILE A 177 8.71 -26.89 16.16
CA ILE A 177 8.70 -25.90 17.24
C ILE A 177 7.30 -25.35 17.53
N GLU A 178 6.93 -25.29 18.81
CA GLU A 178 5.72 -24.61 19.28
C GLU A 178 5.94 -23.10 19.44
N ALA A 179 4.86 -22.33 19.40
CA ALA A 179 4.93 -20.87 19.54
C ALA A 179 5.63 -20.40 20.83
N ALA A 180 5.46 -21.13 21.94
CA ALA A 180 6.15 -20.84 23.20
C ALA A 180 7.67 -21.05 23.08
N GLY A 181 8.10 -22.13 22.42
CA GLY A 181 9.52 -22.39 22.19
C GLY A 181 10.15 -21.33 21.29
N PHE A 182 9.46 -20.92 20.22
CA PHE A 182 9.97 -19.84 19.37
C PHE A 182 10.05 -18.50 20.12
N ARG A 183 9.01 -18.17 20.91
CA ARG A 183 9.01 -16.96 21.75
C ARG A 183 10.24 -16.87 22.65
N ASP A 184 10.59 -17.98 23.29
CA ASP A 184 11.71 -18.04 24.21
C ASP A 184 13.05 -17.90 23.47
N LEU A 185 13.15 -18.37 22.23
CA LEU A 185 14.32 -18.18 21.37
C LEU A 185 14.53 -16.73 20.93
N VAL A 186 13.46 -16.04 20.53
CA VAL A 186 13.54 -14.66 20.07
C VAL A 186 13.44 -13.63 21.20
N GLY A 187 13.17 -14.06 22.44
CA GLY A 187 13.11 -13.17 23.61
C GLY A 187 12.01 -12.11 23.50
N THR A 188 10.83 -12.50 22.99
CA THR A 188 9.70 -11.58 22.79
C THR A 188 8.46 -11.98 23.58
N SER A 189 7.42 -11.16 23.56
CA SER A 189 6.14 -11.47 24.19
C SER A 189 5.23 -12.29 23.26
N ARG A 190 4.24 -12.99 23.84
CA ARG A 190 3.23 -13.73 23.04
C ARG A 190 2.48 -12.82 22.05
N LYS A 191 2.36 -11.53 22.37
CA LYS A 191 1.72 -10.50 21.53
C LYS A 191 2.40 -10.34 20.17
N TYR A 192 3.71 -10.59 20.08
CA TYR A 192 4.50 -10.41 18.85
C TYR A 192 4.86 -11.73 18.16
N VAL A 193 5.00 -12.82 18.93
CA VAL A 193 5.44 -14.11 18.38
C VAL A 193 4.43 -14.72 17.40
N ILE A 194 3.12 -14.59 17.68
CA ILE A 194 2.08 -15.21 16.84
C ILE A 194 2.01 -14.52 15.48
N PRO A 195 1.89 -13.17 15.37
CA PRO A 195 1.95 -12.49 14.08
C PRO A 195 3.24 -12.80 13.30
N LEU A 196 4.37 -12.89 13.99
CA LEU A 196 5.66 -13.21 13.36
C LEU A 196 5.67 -14.61 12.75
N LEU A 197 5.21 -15.62 13.49
CA LEU A 197 5.12 -16.99 12.97
C LEU A 197 4.18 -17.09 11.76
N GLU A 198 3.03 -16.43 11.83
CA GLU A 198 2.09 -16.40 10.71
C GLU A 198 2.71 -15.73 9.48
N HIS A 199 3.46 -14.64 9.68
CA HIS A 199 4.16 -13.98 8.58
C HIS A 199 5.24 -14.88 7.95
N LEU A 200 5.97 -15.66 8.76
CA LEU A 200 6.94 -16.65 8.25
C LEU A 200 6.26 -17.80 7.51
N ASP A 201 5.05 -18.19 7.92
CA ASP A 201 4.21 -19.16 7.21
C ASP A 201 3.78 -18.61 5.84
N ASP A 202 3.33 -17.35 5.78
CA ASP A 202 2.94 -16.65 4.55
C ASP A 202 4.11 -16.49 3.57
N LEU A 203 5.32 -16.20 4.10
CA LEU A 203 6.56 -16.17 3.32
C LEU A 203 7.03 -17.56 2.87
N GLY A 204 6.39 -18.63 3.34
CA GLY A 204 6.73 -20.01 3.01
C GLY A 204 8.01 -20.51 3.65
N VAL A 205 8.49 -19.87 4.72
CA VAL A 205 9.63 -20.35 5.53
C VAL A 205 9.18 -21.55 6.37
N THR A 206 8.05 -21.40 7.04
CA THR A 206 7.47 -22.44 7.90
C THR A 206 6.09 -22.85 7.42
N GLN A 207 5.58 -23.93 8.01
CA GLN A 207 4.20 -24.33 7.89
C GLN A 207 3.69 -24.78 9.26
N ARG A 208 2.49 -24.33 9.62
CA ARG A 208 1.81 -24.78 10.83
C ARG A 208 1.22 -26.18 10.64
N VAL A 209 1.57 -27.09 11.55
CA VAL A 209 0.98 -28.42 11.70
C VAL A 209 0.52 -28.53 13.15
N GLU A 210 -0.80 -28.55 13.36
CA GLU A 210 -1.44 -28.47 14.67
C GLU A 210 -0.96 -27.25 15.49
N ASN A 211 -0.19 -27.49 16.55
CA ASN A 211 0.36 -26.48 17.45
C ASN A 211 1.83 -26.15 17.17
N LYS A 212 2.46 -26.85 16.21
CA LYS A 212 3.89 -26.74 15.89
C LYS A 212 4.10 -26.13 14.51
N ARG A 213 5.31 -25.61 14.29
CA ARG A 213 5.81 -25.18 12.99
C ARG A 213 6.89 -26.16 12.55
N ILE A 214 6.81 -26.53 11.28
CA ILE A 214 7.85 -27.28 10.56
C ILE A 214 8.41 -26.41 9.44
N LEU A 215 9.58 -26.78 8.93
CA LEU A 215 10.09 -26.17 7.72
C LEU A 215 9.24 -26.58 6.52
N ARG A 216 8.87 -25.60 5.71
CA ARG A 216 8.17 -25.88 4.45
C ARG A 216 9.15 -26.52 3.48
N LYS A 217 8.82 -27.70 2.96
CA LYS A 217 9.62 -28.33 1.90
C LYS A 217 9.45 -27.49 0.62
N LYS A 218 10.57 -27.14 -0.03
CA LYS A 218 10.58 -26.58 -1.38
C LYS A 218 10.02 -27.58 -2.38
#